data_AF-A0AAV4HBW4-F1
#
_entry.id   AF-A0AAV4HBW4-F1
#
_cell.length_a   1.000
_cell.length_b   1.000
_cell.length_c   1.000
_cell.angle_alpha   90.00
_cell.angle_beta   90.00
_cell.angle_gamma   90.00
#
_symmetry.space_group_name_H-M   'P 1'
#
loop_
_entity.id
_entity.type
_entity.pdbx_description
1 polymer ?
#
loop_
_entity_poly.entity_id
_entity_poly.type
_entity_poly.pdbx_seq_one_letter_code
_entity_poly.pdbx_strand_id
1 'polypeptide(L)'
;MTKREVCIIMGDFNAKVGEGEGLEHESGIGPFGLGERNERGEMLACFCQANGMTIANTCFKQHPRRMYTWIQPGDRARNQIDCILITNEFLNSKFCSKFKVETWCRL
;
A
#
# COMPACT_ATOMS: atom_id res chain seq x y z
N MET A 1 -22.13 -10.20 -20.25
CA MET A 1 -21.38 -9.44 -19.23
C MET A 1 -19.95 -9.32 -19.72
N THR A 2 -19.43 -8.10 -19.90
CA THR A 2 -18.03 -7.91 -20.28
C THR A 2 -17.13 -8.38 -19.14
N LYS A 3 -16.13 -9.21 -19.47
CA LYS A 3 -15.16 -9.71 -18.50
C LYS A 3 -14.33 -8.50 -18.03
N ARG A 4 -14.49 -8.10 -16.76
CA ARG A 4 -13.64 -7.05 -16.19
C ARG A 4 -12.33 -7.70 -15.79
N GLU A 5 -11.24 -7.26 -16.43
CA GLU A 5 -9.90 -7.70 -16.08
C GLU A 5 -9.45 -6.90 -14.85
N VAL A 6 -8.90 -7.61 -13.86
CA VAL A 6 -8.37 -6.99 -12.64
C VAL A 6 -6.87 -7.16 -12.69
N CYS A 7 -6.13 -6.05 -12.66
CA CYS A 7 -4.69 -6.07 -12.50
C CYS A 7 -4.34 -5.91 -11.02
N ILE A 8 -3.55 -6.84 -10.51
CA ILE A 8 -3.01 -6.80 -9.15
C ILE A 8 -1.49 -6.90 -9.29
N ILE A 9 -0.78 -5.93 -8.72
CA ILE A 9 0.68 -5.96 -8.63
C ILE A 9 1.02 -6.02 -7.14
N MET A 10 1.83 -7.00 -6.75
CA MET A 10 2.19 -7.23 -5.36
C MET A 10 3.66 -7.58 -5.26
N GLY A 11 4.29 -7.14 -4.18
CA GLY A 11 5.69 -7.45 -3.89
C GLY A 11 6.34 -6.44 -2.96
N ASP A 12 7.65 -6.57 -2.80
CA ASP A 12 8.51 -5.63 -2.10
C ASP A 12 8.96 -4.54 -3.08
N PHE A 13 8.51 -3.31 -2.85
CA PHE A 13 8.87 -2.15 -3.65
C PHE A 13 9.99 -1.34 -3.02
N ASN A 14 10.39 -1.69 -1.78
CA ASN A 14 11.35 -0.93 -0.99
C ASN A 14 11.03 0.58 -0.95
N ALA A 15 9.73 0.89 -0.89
CA ALA A 15 9.15 2.20 -1.02
C ALA A 15 8.29 2.50 0.21
N LYS A 16 8.47 3.70 0.80
CA LYS A 16 7.67 4.17 1.93
C LYS A 16 6.70 5.21 1.40
N VAL A 17 5.42 4.86 1.36
CA VAL A 17 4.35 5.73 0.85
C VAL A 17 4.01 6.85 1.82
N GLY A 18 4.23 6.59 3.11
CA GLY A 18 3.93 7.50 4.21
C GLY A 18 2.46 7.52 4.60
N GLU A 19 2.13 8.26 5.66
CA GLU A 19 0.76 8.57 6.07
C GLU A 19 0.06 9.42 5.02
N GLY A 20 -1.20 9.10 4.74
CA GLY A 20 -1.99 9.74 3.67
C GLY A 20 -2.77 10.97 4.12
N GLU A 21 -2.57 11.46 5.36
CA GLU A 21 -3.29 12.63 5.86
C GLU A 21 -3.02 13.85 4.96
N GLY A 22 -4.08 14.40 4.36
CA GLY A 22 -4.00 15.54 3.43
C GLY A 22 -3.78 15.19 1.96
N LEU A 23 -3.61 13.90 1.63
CA LEU A 23 -3.37 13.40 0.27
C LEU A 23 -4.63 12.78 -0.36
N GLU A 24 -5.80 13.14 0.16
CA GLU A 24 -7.12 12.70 -0.33
C GLU A 24 -7.33 13.01 -1.82
N HIS A 25 -6.56 13.97 -2.34
CA HIS A 25 -6.56 14.39 -3.74
C HIS A 25 -5.50 13.66 -4.60
N GLU A 26 -4.53 12.97 -3.99
CA GLU A 26 -3.58 12.15 -4.72
C GLU A 26 -4.24 10.82 -5.09
N SER A 27 -4.52 10.69 -6.38
CA SER A 27 -5.12 9.49 -6.96
C SER A 27 -4.16 8.31 -6.76
N GLY A 28 -4.48 7.43 -5.81
CA GLY A 28 -3.81 6.14 -5.64
C GLY A 28 -3.26 5.86 -4.24
N ILE A 29 -3.28 6.82 -3.31
CA ILE A 29 -2.85 6.62 -1.92
C ILE A 29 -4.04 6.80 -0.99
N GLY A 30 -4.21 5.85 -0.09
CA GLY A 30 -5.22 5.92 0.97
C GLY A 30 -4.71 6.59 2.24
N PRO A 31 -5.62 6.98 3.14
CA PRO A 31 -5.30 7.81 4.31
C PRO A 31 -4.49 7.06 5.39
N PHE A 32 -4.47 5.71 5.38
CA PHE A 32 -3.93 4.88 6.45
C PHE A 32 -2.54 4.28 6.15
N GLY A 33 -1.73 4.97 5.35
CA GLY A 33 -0.32 4.58 5.19
C GLY A 33 0.50 4.74 6.47
N LEU A 34 1.77 4.32 6.45
CA LEU A 34 2.65 4.30 7.63
C LEU A 34 3.91 5.15 7.43
N GLY A 35 4.17 6.05 8.40
CA GLY A 35 5.44 6.79 8.51
C GLY A 35 5.58 7.93 7.51
N GLU A 36 6.83 8.28 7.18
CA GLU A 36 7.14 9.37 6.23
C GLU A 36 7.40 8.84 4.82
N ARG A 37 6.92 9.59 3.82
CA ARG A 37 7.12 9.28 2.41
C ARG A 37 8.59 9.45 2.02
N ASN A 38 9.15 8.47 1.31
CA ASN A 38 10.47 8.60 0.68
C ASN A 38 10.36 8.80 -0.84
N GLU A 39 11.47 9.14 -1.50
CA GLU A 39 11.53 9.36 -2.96
C GLU A 39 10.96 8.18 -3.77
N ARG A 40 11.20 6.94 -3.30
CA ARG A 40 10.66 5.73 -3.94
C ARG A 40 9.15 5.60 -3.74
N GLY A 41 8.63 6.02 -2.59
CA GLY A 41 7.21 6.11 -2.31
C GLY A 41 6.51 7.13 -3.19
N GLU A 42 7.17 8.26 -3.45
CA GLU A 42 6.69 9.27 -4.39
C GLU A 42 6.64 8.72 -5.83
N MET A 43 7.70 8.04 -6.26
CA MET A 43 7.72 7.39 -7.58
C MET A 43 6.62 6.33 -7.72
N LEU A 44 6.35 5.56 -6.65
CA LEU A 44 5.26 4.59 -6.61
C LEU A 44 3.89 5.27 -6.65
N ALA A 45 3.72 6.39 -5.95
CA ALA A 45 2.51 7.22 -6.00
C ALA A 45 2.22 7.69 -7.43
N CYS A 46 3.24 8.27 -8.08
CA CYS A 46 3.17 8.72 -9.47
C CYS A 46 2.84 7.56 -10.42
N PHE A 47 3.43 6.39 -10.22
CA PHE A 47 3.10 5.19 -11.01
C PHE A 47 1.63 4.78 -10.85
N CYS A 48 1.12 4.77 -9.61
CA CYS A 48 -0.28 4.44 -9.34
C CYS A 48 -1.24 5.44 -10.00
N GLN A 49 -0.94 6.73 -9.88
CA GLN A 49 -1.72 7.79 -10.51
C GLN A 49 -1.73 7.64 -12.04
N ALA A 50 -0.57 7.43 -12.66
CA ALA A 50 -0.44 7.31 -14.11
C ALA A 50 -1.16 6.08 -14.69
N ASN A 51 -1.27 4.99 -13.91
CA ASN A 51 -1.87 3.74 -14.36
C ASN A 51 -3.31 3.52 -13.83
N GLY A 52 -3.91 4.49 -13.14
CA GLY A 52 -5.24 4.32 -12.57
C GLY A 52 -5.31 3.21 -11.50
N MET A 53 -4.26 3.10 -10.69
CA MET A 53 -4.14 2.11 -9.64
C MET A 53 -4.13 2.76 -8.26
N THR A 54 -4.44 1.96 -7.24
CA THR A 54 -4.44 2.36 -5.84
C THR A 54 -3.66 1.37 -5.00
N ILE A 55 -2.90 1.89 -4.03
CA ILE A 55 -2.17 1.13 -3.03
C ILE A 55 -3.15 0.65 -1.96
N ALA A 56 -3.69 -0.55 -2.14
CA ALA A 56 -4.75 -1.11 -1.30
C ALA A 56 -4.39 -1.16 0.20
N ASN A 57 -3.10 -1.34 0.52
CA ASN A 57 -2.62 -1.39 1.91
C ASN A 57 -2.85 -0.08 2.68
N THR A 58 -2.94 1.04 1.99
CA THR A 58 -3.11 2.37 2.59
C THR A 58 -4.58 2.79 2.67
N CYS A 59 -5.48 2.11 1.97
CA CYS A 59 -6.91 2.47 1.89
C CYS A 59 -7.73 2.02 3.09
N PHE A 60 -7.29 0.99 3.81
CA PHE A 60 -8.05 0.41 4.90
C PHE A 60 -7.30 0.57 6.21
N LYS A 61 -8.03 0.98 7.26
CA LYS A 61 -7.47 1.04 8.61
C LYS A 61 -7.11 -0.37 9.07
N GLN A 62 -5.82 -0.60 9.30
CA GLN A 62 -5.31 -1.86 9.83
C GLN A 62 -4.88 -1.72 11.28
N HIS A 63 -4.81 -2.86 11.99
CA HIS A 63 -4.21 -2.89 13.31
C HIS A 63 -2.70 -2.58 13.19
N PRO A 64 -2.08 -1.77 14.07
CA PRO A 64 -0.67 -1.35 13.94
C PRO A 64 0.33 -2.50 13.72
N ARG A 65 0.09 -3.65 14.36
CA ARG A 65 0.89 -4.89 14.18
C ARG A 65 0.89 -5.47 12.76
N ARG A 66 -0.04 -5.05 11.89
CA ARG A 66 -0.18 -5.51 10.50
C ARG A 66 0.25 -4.46 9.46
N MET A 67 0.56 -3.24 9.90
CA MET A 67 0.88 -2.13 8.99
C MET A 67 2.31 -2.18 8.46
N TYR A 68 3.28 -2.57 9.29
CA TYR A 68 4.68 -2.66 8.89
C TYR A 68 4.99 -4.07 8.36
N THR A 69 5.88 -4.18 7.39
CA THR A 69 6.32 -5.46 6.82
C THR A 69 7.77 -5.79 7.12
N TRP A 70 8.54 -4.78 7.53
CA TRP A 70 9.94 -4.91 7.90
C TRP A 70 10.25 -4.17 9.21
N ILE A 71 11.08 -4.79 10.06
CA ILE A 71 11.60 -4.20 11.29
C ILE A 71 13.11 -4.03 11.15
N GLN A 72 13.60 -2.84 11.44
CA GLN A 72 15.03 -2.57 11.46
C GLN A 72 15.72 -3.34 12.60
N PRO A 73 16.93 -3.89 12.41
CA PRO A 73 17.67 -4.55 13.48
C PRO A 73 17.74 -3.69 14.75
N GLY A 74 17.34 -4.27 15.88
CA GLY A 74 17.22 -3.58 17.16
C GLY A 74 15.92 -2.80 17.39
N ASP A 75 14.83 -3.12 16.66
CA ASP A 75 13.48 -2.51 16.76
C ASP A 75 13.48 -0.97 16.71
N ARG A 76 14.41 -0.40 15.94
CA ARG A 76 14.58 1.07 15.84
C ARG A 76 13.51 1.72 14.96
N ALA A 77 13.05 1.02 13.94
CA ALA A 77 12.10 1.51 12.98
C ALA A 77 11.28 0.36 12.42
N ARG A 78 10.03 0.66 12.04
CA ARG A 78 9.09 -0.27 11.42
C ARG A 78 8.63 0.34 10.11
N ASN A 79 8.86 -0.37 9.02
CA ASN A 79 8.61 0.14 7.68
C ASN A 79 7.57 -0.72 6.98
N GLN A 80 6.70 -0.07 6.22
CA GLN A 80 5.83 -0.71 5.24
C GLN A 80 6.52 -0.59 3.87
N ILE A 81 7.07 -1.70 3.36
CA ILE A 81 7.79 -1.73 2.07
C ILE A 81 7.18 -2.70 1.06
N ASP A 82 6.37 -3.64 1.55
CA ASP A 82 5.55 -4.51 0.72
C ASP A 82 4.20 -3.85 0.47
N CYS A 83 3.83 -3.70 -0.80
CA CYS A 83 2.55 -3.11 -1.16
C CYS A 83 1.79 -3.92 -2.20
N ILE A 84 0.47 -3.81 -2.15
CA ILE A 84 -0.46 -4.40 -3.10
C ILE A 84 -1.14 -3.25 -3.84
N LEU A 85 -0.91 -3.19 -5.15
CA LEU A 85 -1.53 -2.25 -6.07
C LEU A 85 -2.70 -2.93 -6.74
N ILE A 86 -3.82 -2.23 -6.86
CA ILE A 86 -5.00 -2.72 -7.56
C ILE A 86 -5.60 -1.64 -8.44
N THR A 87 -6.21 -2.03 -9.55
CA THR A 87 -6.95 -1.09 -10.40
C THR A 87 -8.10 -0.45 -9.63
N ASN A 88 -8.32 0.84 -9.85
CA ASN A 88 -9.27 1.66 -9.08
C ASN A 88 -10.70 1.12 -9.15
N GLU A 89 -11.09 0.49 -10.25
CA GLU A 89 -12.42 -0.08 -10.46
C GLU A 89 -12.73 -1.26 -9.53
N PHE A 90 -11.69 -1.93 -9.02
CA PHE A 90 -11.85 -3.09 -8.15
C PHE A 90 -11.61 -2.78 -6.66
N LEU A 91 -11.20 -1.56 -6.32
CA LEU A 91 -10.91 -1.17 -4.93
C LEU A 91 -12.12 -1.38 -4.00
N ASN A 92 -13.34 -1.10 -4.47
CA ASN A 92 -14.59 -1.26 -3.72
C ASN A 92 -15.10 -2.71 -3.63
N SER A 93 -14.36 -3.68 -4.20
CA SER A 93 -14.70 -5.09 -4.10
C SER A 93 -14.52 -5.59 -2.65
N LYS A 94 -15.40 -6.49 -2.21
CA LYS A 94 -15.27 -7.19 -0.91
C LYS A 94 -13.97 -7.99 -0.76
N PHE A 95 -13.24 -8.19 -1.85
CA PHE A 95 -11.91 -8.80 -1.86
C PHE A 95 -10.85 -7.90 -1.21
N CYS A 96 -10.91 -6.58 -1.43
CA CYS A 96 -9.85 -5.65 -1.06
C CYS A 96 -9.69 -5.49 0.46
N SER A 97 -10.78 -5.54 1.21
CA SER A 97 -10.74 -5.48 2.68
C SER A 97 -10.13 -6.72 3.33
N LYS A 98 -9.83 -7.77 2.54
CA LYS A 98 -9.21 -9.01 3.01
C LYS A 98 -7.72 -9.11 2.68
N PHE A 99 -7.15 -8.13 1.98
CA PHE A 99 -5.71 -8.13 1.70
C PHE A 99 -4.93 -8.10 3.01
N LYS A 100 -4.13 -9.14 3.21
CA LYS A 100 -3.20 -9.29 4.32
C LYS A 100 -1.83 -9.47 3.72
N VAL A 101 -0.93 -8.54 4.02
CA VAL A 101 0.49 -8.80 3.82
C VAL A 101 1.00 -9.45 5.11
N GLU A 102 1.34 -10.72 5.03
CA GLU A 102 1.99 -11.41 6.14
C GLU A 102 3.47 -11.06 6.15
N THR A 103 3.95 -10.72 7.34
CA THR A 103 5.28 -10.17 7.53
C THR A 103 6.20 -11.31 7.94
N TRP A 104 7.27 -11.53 7.19
CA TRP A 104 8.28 -12.55 7.51
C TRP A 104 9.28 -12.05 8.57
N CYS A 105 8.84 -11.20 9.50
CA CYS A 105 9.66 -10.67 10.59
C CYS A 105 9.74 -11.64 11.79
N ARG A 106 9.97 -12.93 11.53
CA ARG A 106 10.39 -13.92 12.53
C ARG A 106 11.59 -14.70 12.00
N LEU A 107 12.75 -14.08 12.03
CA LEU A 107 14.04 -14.75 12.16
C LEU A 107 14.83 -14.03 13.25
#